data_AF-B0C9G5-F1
#
_entry.id   AF-B0C9G5-F1
#
_cell.length_a   1.000
_cell.length_b   1.000
_cell.length_c   1.000
_cell.angle_alpha   90.00
_cell.angle_beta   90.00
_cell.angle_gamma   90.00
#
_symmetry.space_group_name_H-M   'P 1'
#
loop_
_entity.id
_entity.type
_entity.pdbx_description
1 polymer ?
#
loop_
_entity_poly.entity_id
_entity_poly.type
_entity_poly.pdbx_seq_one_letter_code
_entity_poly.pdbx_strand_id
1 'polypeptide(L)'
;MSLASLLAACSPTLNTGKLEDEIQKGIEAQTDINVSSISCPTNVELEEGDIFDCEVEASDATKFTVTVTQQDDEGNVTWKQNPVSAASNNNDDTDSSDSTDSPGDLLPTEDPPSPEPEPEPTPSNVDPNAPRLDSSIVESTIKEQFADQAGIPVRSVACPQNVVINVGNKFNCTVKATNGKTIEAVVTQTNEQGGFSWNATSGLISYDKVEGLIKTGLQDQENLAVTPSCGTPQTRYIIAYSGEKFSCSATDPNGRKIPISVSVQSDDGQVVVNWKL
;
A
#
# COMPACT_ATOMS: atom_id res chain seq x y z
N MET A 1 19.31 -64.87 16.78
CA MET A 1 19.46 -63.48 17.28
C MET A 1 19.49 -62.58 16.05
N SER A 2 18.33 -62.10 15.61
CA SER A 2 18.26 -61.10 14.54
C SER A 2 18.48 -59.73 15.15
N LEU A 3 19.59 -59.08 14.79
CA LEU A 3 19.80 -57.67 15.07
C LEU A 3 18.92 -56.88 14.09
N ALA A 4 17.88 -56.23 14.61
CA ALA A 4 17.15 -55.19 13.91
C ALA A 4 17.94 -53.88 14.03
N SER A 5 18.57 -53.46 12.94
CA SER A 5 19.22 -52.15 12.82
C SER A 5 18.14 -51.07 12.69
N LEU A 6 17.95 -50.27 13.74
CA LEU A 6 17.21 -49.01 13.69
C LEU A 6 18.08 -48.00 12.92
N LEU A 7 17.72 -47.71 11.68
CA LEU A 7 18.21 -46.54 10.97
C LEU A 7 17.52 -45.32 11.60
N ALA A 8 18.23 -44.58 12.46
CA ALA A 8 17.84 -43.21 12.77
C ALA A 8 18.06 -42.40 11.49
N ALA A 9 16.99 -42.17 10.74
CA ALA A 9 17.00 -41.23 9.64
C ALA A 9 17.16 -39.83 10.27
N CYS A 10 18.33 -39.22 10.10
CA CYS A 10 18.46 -37.78 10.31
C CYS A 10 17.69 -37.11 9.17
N SER A 11 16.44 -36.70 9.42
CA SER A 11 15.69 -35.86 8.49
C SER A 11 16.49 -34.58 8.22
N PRO A 12 16.61 -34.14 6.96
CA PRO A 12 17.23 -32.85 6.67
C PRO A 12 16.39 -31.73 7.29
N THR A 13 17.07 -30.76 7.91
CA THR A 13 16.43 -29.62 8.60
C THR A 13 16.82 -28.32 7.91
N LEU A 14 15.89 -27.37 7.91
CA LEU A 14 16.08 -26.05 7.36
C LEU A 14 17.18 -25.30 8.13
N ASN A 15 18.08 -24.62 7.41
CA ASN A 15 19.12 -23.81 8.03
C ASN A 15 18.55 -22.46 8.48
N THR A 16 17.94 -22.44 9.65
CA THR A 16 17.26 -21.24 10.16
C THR A 16 18.21 -20.08 10.46
N GLY A 17 19.49 -20.33 10.77
CA GLY A 17 20.48 -19.25 10.93
C GLY A 17 20.77 -18.49 9.63
N LYS A 18 20.87 -19.17 8.49
CA LYS A 18 20.98 -18.50 7.19
C LYS A 18 19.71 -17.74 6.82
N LEU A 19 18.55 -18.33 7.14
CA LEU A 19 17.26 -17.71 6.90
C LEU A 19 17.08 -16.42 7.72
N GLU A 20 17.48 -16.42 8.99
CA GLU A 20 17.48 -15.23 9.86
C GLU A 20 18.30 -14.09 9.23
N ASP A 21 19.50 -14.38 8.72
CA ASP A 21 20.34 -13.39 8.03
C ASP A 21 19.68 -12.82 6.76
N GLU A 22 18.97 -13.66 6.00
CA GLU A 22 18.26 -13.25 4.79
C GLU A 22 17.03 -12.39 5.09
N ILE A 23 16.23 -12.78 6.10
CA ILE A 23 15.08 -12.00 6.56
C ILE A 23 15.55 -10.65 7.10
N GLN A 24 16.63 -10.62 7.90
CA GLN A 24 17.19 -9.38 8.44
C GLN A 24 17.57 -8.41 7.32
N LYS A 25 18.40 -8.86 6.36
CA LYS A 25 18.80 -8.02 5.22
C LYS A 25 17.60 -7.59 4.39
N GLY A 26 16.63 -8.47 4.20
CA GLY A 26 15.42 -8.18 3.45
C GLY A 26 14.58 -7.08 4.11
N ILE A 27 14.44 -7.10 5.43
CA ILE A 27 13.72 -6.08 6.20
C ILE A 27 14.47 -4.74 6.14
N GLU A 28 15.77 -4.74 6.41
CA GLU A 28 16.61 -3.53 6.38
C GLU A 28 16.72 -2.90 4.98
N ALA A 29 16.61 -3.71 3.91
CA ALA A 29 16.63 -3.21 2.54
C ALA A 29 15.29 -2.63 2.08
N GLN A 30 14.18 -3.15 2.62
CA GLN A 30 12.81 -2.76 2.24
C GLN A 30 12.22 -1.68 3.15
N THR A 31 12.75 -1.54 4.36
CA THR A 31 12.24 -0.64 5.39
C THR A 31 13.39 0.14 6.02
N ASP A 32 13.09 1.29 6.63
CA ASP A 32 14.09 2.08 7.37
C ASP A 32 14.25 1.57 8.83
N ILE A 33 13.85 0.32 9.09
CA ILE A 33 13.86 -0.31 10.42
C ILE A 33 15.19 -1.04 10.60
N ASN A 34 15.90 -0.73 11.68
CA ASN A 34 17.10 -1.48 12.07
C ASN A 34 16.70 -2.68 12.93
N VAL A 35 16.94 -3.89 12.44
CA VAL A 35 16.63 -5.13 13.16
C VAL A 35 17.72 -5.41 14.20
N SER A 36 17.31 -5.72 15.43
CA SER A 36 18.23 -6.03 16.53
C SER A 36 18.44 -7.54 16.72
N SER A 37 17.39 -8.33 16.55
CA SER A 37 17.45 -9.80 16.53
C SER A 37 16.30 -10.41 15.73
N ILE A 38 16.55 -11.60 15.19
CA ILE A 38 15.52 -12.48 14.63
C ILE A 38 15.67 -13.83 15.32
N SER A 39 14.54 -14.45 15.67
CA SER A 39 14.49 -15.77 16.28
C SER A 39 13.48 -16.63 15.53
N CYS A 40 13.98 -17.56 14.72
CA CYS A 40 13.16 -18.59 14.09
C CYS A 40 13.13 -19.89 14.94
N PRO A 41 12.11 -20.74 14.81
CA PRO A 41 12.07 -22.05 15.45
C PRO A 41 13.29 -22.90 15.07
N THR A 42 13.73 -23.78 15.98
CA THR A 42 14.84 -24.71 15.69
C THR A 42 14.29 -26.06 15.23
N ASN A 43 15.06 -26.77 14.39
CA ASN A 43 14.71 -28.09 13.85
C ASN A 43 13.43 -28.10 13.01
N VAL A 44 13.23 -27.07 12.19
CA VAL A 44 12.20 -27.08 11.16
C VAL A 44 12.58 -28.16 10.14
N GLU A 45 11.72 -29.17 9.97
CA GLU A 45 11.92 -30.22 8.96
C GLU A 45 11.68 -29.63 7.56
N LEU A 46 12.46 -30.07 6.58
CA LEU A 46 12.23 -29.65 5.19
C LEU A 46 10.96 -30.34 4.66
N GLU A 47 9.87 -29.58 4.60
CA GLU A 47 8.58 -30.04 4.10
C GLU A 47 7.95 -28.95 3.25
N GLU A 48 7.69 -29.27 1.97
CA GLU A 48 7.02 -28.36 1.04
C GLU A 48 5.67 -27.91 1.58
N GLY A 49 5.43 -26.60 1.59
CA GLY A 49 4.21 -25.99 2.08
C GLY A 49 4.13 -25.83 3.60
N ASP A 50 5.15 -26.26 4.36
CA ASP A 50 5.21 -26.03 5.80
C ASP A 50 5.35 -24.54 6.12
N ILE A 51 4.71 -24.11 7.21
CA ILE A 51 4.59 -22.70 7.60
C ILE A 51 4.99 -22.54 9.06
N PHE A 52 5.90 -21.61 9.31
CA PHE A 52 6.31 -21.26 10.66
C PHE A 52 6.58 -19.76 10.78
N ASP A 53 6.53 -19.26 12.01
CA ASP A 53 6.75 -17.84 12.29
C ASP A 53 8.13 -17.60 12.91
N CYS A 54 8.82 -16.56 12.46
CA CYS A 54 10.01 -16.02 13.11
C CYS A 54 9.65 -14.74 13.87
N GLU A 55 10.18 -14.60 15.09
CA GLU A 55 10.04 -13.37 15.87
C GLU A 55 11.16 -12.41 15.50
N VAL A 56 10.81 -11.15 15.22
CA VAL A 56 11.75 -10.07 14.91
C VAL A 56 11.64 -9.00 15.99
N GLU A 57 12.78 -8.59 16.52
CA GLU A 57 12.90 -7.46 17.45
C GLU A 57 13.69 -6.34 16.79
N ALA A 58 13.07 -5.19 16.59
CA ALA A 58 13.72 -3.99 16.06
C ALA A 58 14.52 -3.25 17.16
N SER A 59 15.41 -2.36 16.74
CA SER A 59 16.33 -1.62 17.62
C SER A 59 15.61 -0.65 18.58
N ASP A 60 14.36 -0.30 18.28
CA ASP A 60 13.46 0.47 19.13
C ASP A 60 12.67 -0.39 20.13
N ALA A 61 13.01 -1.69 20.22
CA ALA A 61 12.33 -2.73 21.00
C ALA A 61 10.91 -3.09 20.50
N THR A 62 10.53 -2.68 19.29
CA THR A 62 9.30 -3.14 18.64
C THR A 62 9.45 -4.60 18.23
N LYS A 63 8.48 -5.45 18.60
CA LYS A 63 8.47 -6.89 18.27
C LYS A 63 7.38 -7.20 17.27
N PHE A 64 7.71 -7.93 16.21
CA PHE A 64 6.74 -8.38 15.20
C PHE A 64 7.09 -9.76 14.67
N THR A 65 6.16 -10.40 13.97
CA THR A 65 6.34 -11.75 13.45
C THR A 65 6.48 -11.74 11.94
N VAL A 66 7.34 -12.59 11.41
CA VAL A 66 7.49 -12.87 9.99
C VAL A 66 7.05 -14.30 9.74
N THR A 67 6.02 -14.49 8.92
CA THR A 67 5.55 -15.81 8.53
C THR A 67 6.39 -16.31 7.36
N VAL A 68 7.00 -17.47 7.52
CA VAL A 68 7.83 -18.16 6.52
C VAL A 68 7.06 -19.37 6.00
N THR A 69 7.08 -19.56 4.69
CA THR A 69 6.51 -20.72 3.99
C THR A 69 7.62 -21.41 3.22
N GLN A 70 7.82 -22.69 3.51
CA GLN A 70 8.73 -23.55 2.76
C GLN A 70 8.12 -23.86 1.39
N GLN A 71 8.88 -23.60 0.33
CA GLN A 71 8.43 -23.75 -1.05
C GLN A 71 8.79 -25.12 -1.63
N ASP A 72 9.73 -25.83 -1.02
CA ASP A 72 10.18 -27.16 -1.42
C ASP A 72 10.91 -27.87 -0.27
N ASP A 73 11.32 -29.10 -0.53
CA ASP A 73 12.13 -29.95 0.34
C ASP A 73 13.65 -29.68 0.21
N GLU A 74 14.06 -28.68 -0.57
CA GLU A 74 15.45 -28.24 -0.73
C GLU A 74 15.80 -27.05 0.20
N GLY A 75 14.81 -26.50 0.88
CA GLY A 75 14.96 -25.40 1.83
C GLY A 75 14.81 -24.02 1.23
N ASN A 76 14.20 -23.91 0.04
CA ASN A 76 13.78 -22.62 -0.48
C ASN A 76 12.53 -22.15 0.28
N VAL A 77 12.50 -20.88 0.67
CA VAL A 77 11.39 -20.34 1.44
C VAL A 77 10.97 -18.98 0.90
N THR A 78 9.72 -18.60 1.17
CA THR A 78 9.23 -17.22 1.04
C THR A 78 8.77 -16.73 2.39
N TRP A 79 8.86 -15.43 2.64
CA TRP A 79 8.43 -14.86 3.91
C TRP A 79 7.67 -13.56 3.74
N LYS A 80 6.78 -13.27 4.69
CA LYS A 80 5.96 -12.05 4.74
C LYS A 80 5.95 -11.50 6.17
N GLN A 81 6.10 -10.19 6.31
CA GLN A 81 5.94 -9.52 7.60
C GLN A 81 4.46 -9.46 7.98
N ASN A 82 4.10 -9.89 9.18
CA ASN A 82 2.78 -9.64 9.75
C ASN A 82 2.79 -8.28 10.46
N PRO A 83 1.79 -7.42 10.24
CA PRO A 83 1.74 -6.10 10.85
C PRO A 83 1.65 -6.23 12.37
N VAL A 84 2.46 -5.44 13.06
CA VAL A 84 2.41 -5.30 14.52
C VAL A 84 1.11 -4.62 14.85
N SER A 85 0.12 -5.39 15.34
CA SER A 85 -1.12 -4.83 15.85
C SER A 85 -0.79 -4.01 17.11
N ALA A 86 -0.57 -2.71 16.96
CA ALA A 86 -0.62 -1.79 18.07
C ALA A 86 -2.07 -1.79 18.59
N ALA A 87 -2.26 -2.43 19.74
CA ALA A 87 -3.55 -2.57 20.40
C ALA A 87 -4.16 -1.20 20.77
N SER A 88 -5.29 -0.89 20.13
CA SER A 88 -6.58 -0.40 20.68
C SER A 88 -6.62 0.87 21.55
N ASN A 89 -7.56 1.79 21.23
CA ASN A 89 -8.78 1.99 22.04
C ASN A 89 -9.77 3.03 21.46
N ASN A 90 -10.95 2.52 21.08
CA ASN A 90 -12.32 2.90 21.48
C ASN A 90 -12.86 4.36 21.44
N ASN A 91 -14.08 4.42 20.85
CA ASN A 91 -15.31 5.13 21.26
C ASN A 91 -15.76 6.43 20.57
N ASP A 92 -17.10 6.55 20.57
CA ASP A 92 -18.04 7.62 20.20
C ASP A 92 -18.30 7.84 18.70
N ASP A 93 -19.43 7.41 18.11
CA ASP A 93 -20.87 7.50 18.44
C ASP A 93 -21.51 8.84 18.03
N THR A 94 -22.76 8.74 17.55
CA THR A 94 -23.77 9.79 17.29
C THR A 94 -23.70 10.73 16.05
N ASP A 95 -24.53 10.38 15.06
CA ASP A 95 -25.84 11.04 14.77
C ASP A 95 -25.96 12.29 13.84
N SER A 96 -27.10 12.24 13.12
CA SER A 96 -27.91 13.32 12.54
C SER A 96 -27.58 13.88 11.14
N SER A 97 -28.25 13.25 10.17
CA SER A 97 -29.14 13.83 9.14
C SER A 97 -29.22 15.35 8.95
N ASP A 98 -29.20 15.80 7.68
CA ASP A 98 -30.19 16.75 7.16
C ASP A 98 -30.26 16.74 5.61
N SER A 99 -31.46 17.02 5.08
CA SER A 99 -31.86 16.91 3.67
C SER A 99 -32.05 18.29 3.03
N THR A 100 -31.81 18.43 1.71
CA THR A 100 -32.53 19.27 0.70
C THR A 100 -31.83 19.03 -0.65
N ASP A 101 -32.41 18.45 -1.72
CA ASP A 101 -33.57 18.82 -2.55
C ASP A 101 -33.42 20.19 -3.25
N SER A 102 -32.95 20.22 -4.51
CA SER A 102 -33.80 20.44 -5.70
C SER A 102 -33.00 20.58 -7.02
N PRO A 103 -33.64 20.37 -8.19
CA PRO A 103 -33.01 20.04 -9.46
C PRO A 103 -32.78 21.26 -10.37
N GLY A 104 -31.76 21.17 -11.23
CA GLY A 104 -31.47 22.14 -12.28
C GLY A 104 -31.03 21.43 -13.55
N ASP A 105 -32.02 21.12 -14.39
CA ASP A 105 -31.87 20.69 -15.79
C ASP A 105 -31.04 21.73 -16.58
N LEU A 106 -29.88 21.29 -17.09
CA LEU A 106 -29.23 21.91 -18.23
C LEU A 106 -28.98 20.84 -19.29
N LEU A 107 -29.62 21.05 -20.43
CA LEU A 107 -29.53 20.25 -21.65
C LEU A 107 -28.07 20.16 -22.13
N PRO A 108 -27.54 18.96 -22.45
CA PRO A 108 -26.23 18.81 -23.06
C PRO A 108 -26.28 19.22 -24.54
N THR A 109 -25.28 19.98 -24.98
CA THR A 109 -24.92 20.07 -26.39
C THR A 109 -24.23 18.77 -26.78
N GLU A 110 -24.82 18.02 -27.70
CA GLU A 110 -24.25 16.78 -28.24
C GLU A 110 -22.96 17.08 -29.00
N ASP A 111 -21.84 16.60 -28.47
CA ASP A 111 -20.57 16.55 -29.18
C ASP A 111 -20.67 15.59 -30.39
N PRO A 112 -19.99 15.90 -31.52
CA PRO A 112 -19.95 15.02 -32.67
C PRO A 112 -19.35 13.65 -32.30
N PRO A 113 -19.81 12.55 -32.92
CA PRO A 113 -19.30 11.22 -32.62
C PRO A 113 -17.80 11.17 -32.88
N SER A 114 -17.03 10.99 -31.80
CA SER A 114 -15.63 10.63 -31.85
C SER A 114 -15.49 9.39 -32.75
N PRO A 115 -14.50 9.34 -33.65
CA PRO A 115 -14.25 8.15 -34.47
C PRO A 115 -14.15 6.94 -33.55
N GLU A 116 -14.94 5.93 -33.86
CA GLU A 116 -14.94 4.63 -33.20
C GLU A 116 -13.49 4.11 -33.19
N PRO A 117 -12.89 3.83 -32.02
CA PRO A 117 -11.54 3.30 -31.97
C PRO A 117 -11.51 2.01 -32.78
N GLU A 118 -10.58 1.96 -33.72
CA GLU A 118 -10.26 0.77 -34.49
C GLU A 118 -10.11 -0.40 -33.51
N PRO A 119 -10.78 -1.54 -33.72
CA PRO A 119 -10.76 -2.64 -32.76
C PRO A 119 -9.31 -3.06 -32.52
N GLU A 120 -8.84 -2.86 -31.29
CA GLU A 120 -7.53 -3.34 -30.87
C GLU A 120 -7.42 -4.83 -31.24
N PRO A 121 -6.28 -5.27 -31.77
CA PRO A 121 -6.10 -6.67 -32.14
C PRO A 121 -6.38 -7.53 -30.91
N THR A 122 -7.47 -8.28 -30.94
CA THR A 122 -7.77 -9.31 -29.94
C THR A 122 -6.53 -10.21 -29.79
N PRO A 123 -5.93 -10.33 -28.60
CA PRO A 123 -4.78 -11.20 -28.40
C PRO A 123 -5.23 -12.67 -28.46
N SER A 124 -5.33 -13.20 -29.68
CA SER A 124 -5.83 -14.54 -29.99
C SER A 124 -4.86 -15.68 -29.68
N ASN A 125 -3.92 -15.51 -28.74
CA ASN A 125 -3.01 -16.57 -28.30
C ASN A 125 -2.61 -16.39 -26.84
N VAL A 126 -3.59 -16.43 -25.93
CA VAL A 126 -3.29 -16.63 -24.51
C VAL A 126 -3.12 -18.13 -24.30
N ASP A 127 -1.89 -18.58 -24.00
CA ASP A 127 -1.63 -19.97 -23.64
C ASP A 127 -2.51 -20.34 -22.43
N PRO A 128 -3.44 -21.31 -22.56
CA PRO A 128 -4.32 -21.68 -21.46
C PRO A 128 -3.56 -22.29 -20.28
N ASN A 129 -2.33 -22.77 -20.47
CA ASN A 129 -1.51 -23.42 -19.44
C ASN A 129 -0.43 -22.51 -18.84
N ALA A 130 -0.33 -21.25 -19.27
CA ALA A 130 0.63 -20.32 -18.70
C ALA A 130 0.32 -20.05 -17.20
N PRO A 131 1.34 -19.97 -16.32
CA PRO A 131 1.16 -19.57 -14.93
C PRO A 131 0.43 -18.23 -14.82
N ARG A 132 -0.50 -18.14 -13.88
CA ARG A 132 -1.33 -16.94 -13.66
C ARG A 132 -1.13 -16.40 -12.27
N LEU A 133 -1.08 -15.09 -12.17
CA LEU A 133 -1.04 -14.38 -10.92
C LEU A 133 -2.41 -14.51 -10.24
N ASP A 134 -2.41 -14.85 -8.95
CA ASP A 134 -3.63 -14.85 -8.15
C ASP A 134 -4.02 -13.41 -7.80
N SER A 135 -4.99 -12.88 -8.55
CA SER A 135 -5.56 -11.54 -8.36
C SER A 135 -6.15 -11.35 -6.96
N SER A 136 -6.62 -12.41 -6.30
CA SER A 136 -7.19 -12.33 -4.95
C SER A 136 -6.12 -11.95 -3.93
N ILE A 137 -4.92 -12.52 -4.06
CA ILE A 137 -3.77 -12.19 -3.20
C ILE A 137 -3.34 -10.74 -3.43
N VAL A 138 -3.30 -10.30 -4.70
CA VAL A 138 -2.97 -8.90 -5.05
C VAL A 138 -3.98 -7.95 -4.43
N GLU A 139 -5.28 -8.22 -4.59
CA GLU A 139 -6.36 -7.41 -4.05
C GLU A 139 -6.32 -7.29 -2.52
N SER A 140 -6.11 -8.42 -1.81
CA SER A 140 -6.00 -8.41 -0.35
C SER A 140 -4.77 -7.64 0.14
N THR A 141 -3.61 -7.85 -0.49
CA THR A 141 -2.37 -7.16 -0.11
C THR A 141 -2.46 -5.65 -0.35
N ILE A 142 -2.98 -5.22 -1.51
CA ILE A 142 -3.18 -3.78 -1.77
C ILE A 142 -4.17 -3.19 -0.78
N LYS A 143 -5.26 -3.90 -0.46
CA LYS A 143 -6.28 -3.42 0.50
C LYS A 143 -5.68 -3.16 1.88
N GLU A 144 -4.89 -4.10 2.39
CA GLU A 144 -4.23 -4.01 3.70
C GLU A 144 -3.17 -2.90 3.69
N GLN A 145 -2.20 -2.98 2.76
CA GLN A 145 -1.10 -2.03 2.71
C GLN A 145 -1.56 -0.59 2.44
N PHE A 146 -2.59 -0.39 1.62
CA PHE A 146 -3.13 0.95 1.38
C PHE A 146 -3.74 1.54 2.65
N ALA A 147 -4.51 0.76 3.41
CA ALA A 147 -5.12 1.22 4.64
C ALA A 147 -4.05 1.64 5.66
N ASP A 148 -3.00 0.83 5.81
CA ASP A 148 -1.90 1.07 6.74
C ASP A 148 -1.04 2.28 6.34
N GLN A 149 -0.69 2.39 5.05
CA GLN A 149 0.19 3.46 4.57
C GLN A 149 -0.53 4.81 4.45
N ALA A 150 -1.76 4.81 3.94
CA ALA A 150 -2.49 6.05 3.69
C ALA A 150 -3.26 6.54 4.93
N GLY A 151 -3.57 5.64 5.87
CA GLY A 151 -4.53 5.89 6.95
C GLY A 151 -5.96 6.06 6.42
N ILE A 152 -6.25 5.52 5.23
CA ILE A 152 -7.54 5.68 4.55
C ILE A 152 -8.23 4.31 4.43
N PRO A 153 -9.40 4.12 5.04
CA PRO A 153 -10.09 2.84 5.01
C PRO A 153 -10.60 2.50 3.60
N VAL A 154 -10.28 1.29 3.14
CA VAL A 154 -10.62 0.77 1.82
C VAL A 154 -11.79 -0.21 1.91
N ARG A 155 -12.79 -0.02 1.05
CA ARG A 155 -13.93 -0.93 0.91
C ARG A 155 -13.54 -2.19 0.13
N SER A 156 -12.95 -2.01 -1.05
CA SER A 156 -12.58 -3.11 -1.96
C SER A 156 -11.42 -2.71 -2.86
N VAL A 157 -10.67 -3.69 -3.33
CA VAL A 157 -9.73 -3.55 -4.45
C VAL A 157 -10.23 -4.45 -5.56
N ALA A 158 -10.15 -4.01 -6.81
CA ALA A 158 -10.53 -4.79 -7.97
C ALA A 158 -9.34 -4.81 -8.95
N CYS A 159 -8.81 -6.01 -9.21
CA CYS A 159 -7.73 -6.22 -10.17
C CYS A 159 -8.25 -7.02 -11.38
N PRO A 160 -7.63 -6.86 -12.57
CA PRO A 160 -7.88 -7.72 -13.71
C PRO A 160 -7.68 -9.19 -13.33
N GLN A 161 -8.59 -10.03 -13.80
CA GLN A 161 -8.51 -11.47 -13.59
C GLN A 161 -7.67 -12.12 -14.71
N ASN A 162 -7.15 -13.32 -14.46
CA ASN A 162 -6.39 -14.11 -15.43
C ASN A 162 -5.09 -13.45 -15.92
N VAL A 163 -4.44 -12.63 -15.09
CA VAL A 163 -3.16 -12.02 -15.43
C VAL A 163 -2.08 -13.08 -15.55
N VAL A 164 -1.44 -13.20 -16.72
CA VAL A 164 -0.32 -14.13 -16.94
C VAL A 164 0.91 -13.61 -16.20
N ILE A 165 1.66 -14.53 -15.56
CA ILE A 165 2.91 -14.17 -14.89
C ILE A 165 3.96 -13.85 -15.96
N ASN A 166 4.46 -12.62 -15.92
CA ASN A 166 5.49 -12.10 -16.81
C ASN A 166 6.24 -10.98 -16.06
N VAL A 167 7.50 -11.21 -15.72
CA VAL A 167 8.30 -10.26 -14.93
C VAL A 167 8.38 -8.91 -15.63
N GLY A 168 8.12 -7.83 -14.88
CA GLY A 168 8.06 -6.47 -15.39
C GLY A 168 6.72 -6.10 -16.04
N ASN A 169 5.80 -7.06 -16.23
CA ASN A 169 4.45 -6.77 -16.68
C ASN A 169 3.73 -5.86 -15.67
N LYS A 170 2.92 -4.94 -16.19
CA LYS A 170 2.18 -3.96 -15.39
C LYS A 170 0.69 -4.05 -15.67
N PHE A 171 -0.10 -3.90 -14.62
CA PHE A 171 -1.55 -3.83 -14.73
C PHE A 171 -2.12 -2.91 -13.65
N ASN A 172 -3.32 -2.39 -13.88
CA ASN A 172 -3.96 -1.43 -12.98
C ASN A 172 -5.00 -2.15 -12.12
N CYS A 173 -5.00 -1.87 -10.83
CA CYS A 173 -6.07 -2.23 -9.91
C CYS A 173 -6.83 -0.97 -9.47
N THR A 174 -8.13 -1.09 -9.28
CA THR A 174 -8.98 -0.01 -8.77
C THR A 174 -9.22 -0.21 -7.27
N VAL A 175 -8.72 0.70 -6.45
CA VAL A 175 -8.95 0.73 -5.00
C VAL A 175 -10.14 1.62 -4.72
N LYS A 176 -11.21 1.09 -4.12
CA LYS A 176 -12.40 1.85 -3.70
C LYS A 176 -12.34 2.14 -2.21
N ALA A 177 -12.19 3.40 -1.84
CA ALA A 177 -12.23 3.84 -0.46
C ALA A 177 -13.66 3.82 0.12
N THR A 178 -13.76 3.78 1.43
CA THR A 178 -15.06 3.80 2.14
C THR A 178 -15.85 5.09 1.94
N ASN A 179 -15.16 6.20 1.64
CA ASN A 179 -15.77 7.48 1.25
C ASN A 179 -16.32 7.50 -0.19
N GLY A 180 -16.27 6.36 -0.90
CA GLY A 180 -16.77 6.22 -2.27
C GLY A 180 -15.79 6.65 -3.37
N LYS A 181 -14.66 7.27 -3.03
CA LYS A 181 -13.62 7.66 -3.99
C LYS A 181 -12.79 6.44 -4.45
N THR A 182 -12.20 6.54 -5.64
CA THR A 182 -11.44 5.47 -6.29
C THR A 182 -10.01 5.88 -6.63
N ILE A 183 -9.02 5.10 -6.21
CA ILE A 183 -7.60 5.29 -6.54
C ILE A 183 -7.20 4.26 -7.58
N GLU A 184 -6.40 4.64 -8.57
CA GLU A 184 -5.72 3.66 -9.42
C GLU A 184 -4.37 3.28 -8.80
N ALA A 185 -4.19 1.97 -8.63
CA ALA A 185 -2.93 1.36 -8.22
C ALA A 185 -2.32 0.66 -9.42
N VAL A 186 -1.07 1.00 -9.76
CA VAL A 186 -0.30 0.27 -10.77
C VAL A 186 0.47 -0.82 -10.06
N VAL A 187 0.26 -2.06 -10.49
CA VAL A 187 0.98 -3.25 -10.02
C VAL A 187 2.04 -3.61 -11.06
N THR A 188 3.26 -3.89 -10.60
CA THR A 188 4.37 -4.38 -11.43
C THR A 188 4.79 -5.75 -10.92
N GLN A 189 4.79 -6.76 -11.79
CA GLN A 189 5.26 -8.10 -11.43
C GLN A 189 6.78 -8.09 -11.28
N THR A 190 7.30 -8.66 -10.20
CA THR A 190 8.73 -8.59 -9.84
C THR A 190 9.47 -9.91 -10.01
N ASN A 191 8.78 -11.04 -10.07
CA ASN A 191 9.39 -12.36 -10.25
C ASN A 191 8.42 -13.37 -10.92
N GLU A 192 8.95 -14.53 -11.28
CA GLU A 192 8.20 -15.60 -11.97
C GLU A 192 7.31 -16.42 -11.01
N GLN A 193 7.43 -16.19 -9.70
CA GLN A 193 6.64 -16.81 -8.63
C GLN A 193 5.40 -16.00 -8.26
N GLY A 194 5.10 -14.92 -9.00
CA GLY A 194 3.93 -14.07 -8.75
C GLY A 194 4.15 -12.96 -7.71
N GLY A 195 5.40 -12.68 -7.35
CA GLY A 195 5.77 -11.48 -6.60
C GLY A 195 5.42 -10.22 -7.38
N PHE A 196 5.04 -9.17 -6.65
CA PHE A 196 4.69 -7.89 -7.24
C PHE A 196 5.06 -6.73 -6.32
N SER A 197 5.24 -5.55 -6.92
CA SER A 197 5.23 -4.26 -6.25
C SER A 197 4.04 -3.45 -6.76
N TRP A 198 3.59 -2.47 -5.99
CA TRP A 198 2.51 -1.59 -6.43
C TRP A 198 2.70 -0.16 -5.94
N ASN A 199 2.11 0.79 -6.65
CA ASN A 199 2.04 2.18 -6.23
C ASN A 199 0.71 2.79 -6.63
N ALA A 200 0.18 3.71 -5.82
CA ALA A 200 -0.92 4.56 -6.24
C ALA A 200 -0.41 5.58 -7.27
N THR A 201 -1.06 5.68 -8.43
CA THR A 201 -0.67 6.62 -9.49
C THR A 201 -1.58 7.84 -9.57
N SER A 202 -2.82 7.73 -9.11
CA SER A 202 -3.79 8.81 -9.25
C SER A 202 -4.66 9.00 -8.00
N GLY A 203 -4.97 10.25 -7.72
CA GLY A 203 -5.95 10.65 -6.71
C GLY A 203 -5.45 10.65 -5.27
N LEU A 204 -4.20 10.28 -4.97
CA LEU A 204 -3.66 10.29 -3.60
C LEU A 204 -2.66 11.45 -3.40
N ILE A 205 -2.99 12.38 -2.51
CA ILE A 205 -2.17 13.57 -2.21
C ILE A 205 -1.57 13.43 -0.82
N SER A 206 -0.23 13.56 -0.72
CA SER A 206 0.51 13.55 0.55
C SER A 206 0.42 14.91 1.23
N TYR A 207 -0.08 14.93 2.47
CA TYR A 207 -0.10 16.16 3.26
C TYR A 207 1.29 16.69 3.56
N ASP A 208 2.29 15.83 3.76
CA ASP A 208 3.67 16.27 3.99
C ASP A 208 4.24 17.06 2.82
N LYS A 209 3.95 16.63 1.59
CA LYS A 209 4.34 17.38 0.39
C LYS A 209 3.63 18.74 0.34
N VAL A 210 2.33 18.76 0.63
CA VAL A 210 1.53 20.00 0.63
C VAL A 210 1.99 20.97 1.72
N GLU A 211 2.24 20.48 2.92
CA GLU A 211 2.80 21.23 4.05
C GLU A 211 4.18 21.79 3.71
N GLY A 212 5.04 21.00 3.07
CA GLY A 212 6.32 21.46 2.55
C GLY A 212 6.18 22.64 1.58
N LEU A 213 5.25 22.53 0.61
CA LEU A 213 4.95 23.60 -0.35
C LEU A 213 4.42 24.86 0.34
N ILE A 214 3.54 24.71 1.33
CA ILE A 214 3.02 25.83 2.13
C ILE A 214 4.15 26.54 2.87
N LYS A 215 4.99 25.78 3.57
CA LYS A 215 6.09 26.31 4.38
C LYS A 215 7.07 27.09 3.52
N THR A 216 7.49 26.52 2.39
CA THR A 216 8.38 27.20 1.44
C THR A 216 7.69 28.41 0.81
N GLY A 217 6.44 28.29 0.38
CA GLY A 217 5.70 29.37 -0.26
C GLY A 217 5.53 30.61 0.62
N LEU A 218 5.12 30.43 1.88
CA LEU A 218 4.98 31.55 2.83
C LEU A 218 6.32 32.12 3.28
N GLN A 219 7.36 31.30 3.40
CA GLN A 219 8.70 31.79 3.71
C GLN A 219 9.28 32.62 2.56
N ASP A 220 9.10 32.20 1.31
CA ASP A 220 9.71 32.85 0.14
C ASP A 220 8.94 34.11 -0.27
N GLN A 221 7.61 34.09 -0.22
CA GLN A 221 6.78 35.21 -0.69
C GLN A 221 6.54 36.26 0.40
N GLU A 222 6.39 35.83 1.65
CA GLU A 222 5.93 36.69 2.75
C GLU A 222 6.99 36.84 3.85
N ASN A 223 8.16 36.20 3.68
CA ASN A 223 9.20 36.10 4.71
C ASN A 223 8.64 35.63 6.07
N LEU A 224 7.65 34.72 6.01
CA LEU A 224 6.90 34.28 7.17
C LEU A 224 7.18 32.80 7.47
N ALA A 225 7.89 32.56 8.56
CA ALA A 225 8.11 31.21 9.06
C ALA A 225 6.82 30.69 9.70
N VAL A 226 6.27 29.59 9.17
CA VAL A 226 5.03 29.00 9.69
C VAL A 226 5.17 27.51 9.95
N THR A 227 4.28 27.00 10.81
CA THR A 227 4.03 25.56 10.99
C THR A 227 2.73 25.20 10.28
N PRO A 228 2.80 24.63 9.06
CA PRO A 228 1.61 24.15 8.35
C PRO A 228 1.01 22.92 9.04
N SER A 229 -0.29 22.73 8.83
CA SER A 229 -1.06 21.60 9.30
C SER A 229 -2.18 21.31 8.31
N CYS A 230 -2.06 20.17 7.65
CA CYS A 230 -3.02 19.59 6.73
C CYS A 230 -3.49 18.24 7.30
N GLY A 231 -4.81 18.09 7.47
CA GLY A 231 -5.39 16.84 7.98
C GLY A 231 -5.18 16.59 9.47
N THR A 232 -5.01 15.32 9.85
CA THR A 232 -4.81 14.86 11.23
C THR A 232 -3.52 14.06 11.34
N PRO A 233 -2.94 13.86 12.54
CA PRO A 233 -1.77 13.00 12.71
C PRO A 233 -1.95 11.57 12.15
N GLN A 234 -3.19 11.07 12.13
CA GLN A 234 -3.56 9.72 11.68
C GLN A 234 -3.80 9.64 10.16
N THR A 235 -4.11 10.76 9.50
CA THR A 235 -4.37 10.81 8.06
C THR A 235 -3.29 11.64 7.40
N ARG A 236 -2.31 10.97 6.79
CA ARG A 236 -1.17 11.61 6.11
C ARG A 236 -1.41 11.85 4.63
N TYR A 237 -2.54 11.36 4.14
CA TYR A 237 -2.97 11.47 2.75
C TYR A 237 -4.45 11.85 2.65
N ILE A 238 -4.82 12.42 1.50
CA ILE A 238 -6.21 12.64 1.10
C ILE A 238 -6.44 12.08 -0.29
N ILE A 239 -7.65 11.57 -0.54
CA ILE A 239 -8.08 11.25 -1.90
C ILE A 239 -8.73 12.48 -2.50
N ALA A 240 -8.08 13.10 -3.49
CA ALA A 240 -8.61 14.26 -4.19
C ALA A 240 -8.22 14.26 -5.67
N TYR A 241 -9.14 14.72 -6.51
CA TYR A 241 -9.02 14.76 -7.97
C TYR A 241 -8.90 16.19 -8.48
N SER A 242 -8.48 16.34 -9.74
CA SER A 242 -8.41 17.62 -10.43
C SER A 242 -9.69 18.43 -10.25
N GLY A 243 -9.52 19.72 -9.91
CA GLY A 243 -10.62 20.65 -9.64
C GLY A 243 -11.16 20.62 -8.21
N GLU A 244 -10.88 19.57 -7.42
CA GLU A 244 -11.25 19.54 -6.02
C GLU A 244 -10.39 20.48 -5.17
N LYS A 245 -10.95 20.90 -4.03
CA LYS A 245 -10.28 21.78 -3.08
C LYS A 245 -10.36 21.20 -1.69
N PHE A 246 -9.30 21.39 -0.93
CA PHE A 246 -9.26 21.07 0.49
C PHE A 246 -8.56 22.18 1.26
N SER A 247 -8.83 22.26 2.56
CA SER A 247 -8.29 23.29 3.44
C SER A 247 -7.14 22.75 4.28
N CYS A 248 -6.09 23.55 4.38
CA CYS A 248 -5.05 23.41 5.40
C CYS A 248 -5.04 24.68 6.28
N SER A 249 -4.23 24.65 7.33
CA SER A 249 -3.93 25.84 8.12
C SER A 249 -2.43 25.96 8.31
N ALA A 250 -1.94 27.17 8.58
CA ALA A 250 -0.57 27.37 9.04
C ALA A 250 -0.55 28.28 10.26
N THR A 251 0.31 27.98 11.24
CA THR A 251 0.44 28.77 12.46
C THR A 251 1.74 29.57 12.39
N ASP A 252 1.65 30.88 12.55
CA ASP A 252 2.83 31.77 12.62
C ASP A 252 3.47 31.77 14.03
N PRO A 253 4.65 32.39 14.23
CA PRO A 253 5.34 32.38 15.52
C PRO A 253 4.60 33.14 16.62
N ASN A 254 3.61 33.97 16.26
CA ASN A 254 2.74 34.67 17.19
C ASN A 254 1.50 33.86 17.57
N GLY A 255 1.38 32.63 17.05
CA GLY A 255 0.23 31.75 17.27
C GLY A 255 -1.00 32.08 16.42
N ARG A 256 -0.89 33.00 15.45
CA ARG A 256 -1.99 33.30 14.53
C ARG A 256 -2.13 32.18 13.51
N LYS A 257 -3.36 31.71 13.32
CA LYS A 257 -3.70 30.70 12.32
C LYS A 257 -4.08 31.38 11.00
N ILE A 258 -3.44 30.94 9.93
CA ILE A 258 -3.63 31.40 8.55
C ILE A 258 -4.38 30.27 7.81
N PRO A 259 -5.61 30.51 7.33
CA PRO A 259 -6.33 29.53 6.52
C PRO A 259 -5.71 29.42 5.13
N ILE A 260 -5.56 28.20 4.64
CA ILE A 260 -4.93 27.90 3.35
C ILE A 260 -5.89 27.06 2.52
N SER A 261 -6.15 27.50 1.29
CA SER A 261 -6.95 26.75 0.32
C SER A 261 -6.02 26.08 -0.67
N VAL A 262 -6.07 24.75 -0.72
CA VAL A 262 -5.32 23.95 -1.70
C VAL A 262 -6.28 23.51 -2.80
N SER A 263 -5.89 23.70 -4.05
CA SER A 263 -6.65 23.26 -5.23
C SER A 263 -5.84 22.22 -5.99
N VAL A 264 -6.45 21.09 -6.31
CA VAL A 264 -5.82 20.01 -7.06
C VAL A 264 -5.85 20.36 -8.54
N GLN A 265 -4.69 20.34 -9.19
CA GLN A 265 -4.56 20.65 -10.62
C GLN A 265 -4.69 19.41 -11.50
N SER A 266 -4.16 18.29 -11.03
CA SER A 266 -4.17 17.04 -11.78
C SER A 266 -4.17 15.84 -10.85
N ASP A 267 -4.67 14.72 -11.38
CA ASP A 267 -4.85 13.49 -10.60
C ASP A 267 -3.52 12.83 -10.23
N ASP A 268 -2.40 13.21 -10.84
CA ASP A 268 -1.03 12.83 -10.46
C ASP A 268 -0.55 13.49 -9.16
N GLY A 269 -1.39 14.31 -8.53
CA GLY A 269 -1.14 14.94 -7.24
C GLY A 269 -0.50 16.31 -7.32
N GLN A 270 -0.46 16.97 -8.49
CA GLN A 270 -0.07 18.38 -8.53
C GLN A 270 -1.14 19.26 -7.90
N VAL A 271 -0.71 20.22 -7.09
CA VAL A 271 -1.58 21.14 -6.37
C VAL A 271 -1.12 22.59 -6.55
N VAL A 272 -2.07 23.51 -6.50
CA VAL A 272 -1.83 24.94 -6.32
C VAL A 272 -2.34 25.36 -4.95
N VAL A 273 -1.46 26.02 -4.20
CA VAL A 273 -1.74 26.49 -2.85
C VAL A 273 -2.05 27.99 -2.92
N ASN A 274 -3.17 28.39 -2.31
CA ASN A 274 -3.57 29.79 -2.19
C ASN A 274 -3.76 30.14 -0.72
N TRP A 275 -3.22 31.28 -0.28
CA TRP A 275 -3.39 31.81 1.07
C TRP A 275 -3.89 33.25 1.04
N LYS A 276 -4.57 33.64 2.11
CA LYS A 276 -5.00 35.03 2.34
C LYS A 276 -4.53 35.47 3.72
N LEU A 277 -3.69 36.51 3.74
CA LEU A 277 -3.14 37.11 4.95
C LEU A 277 -4.03 38.22 5.52
#